data_AF-A0A1Y1R8J6-F1
#
_entry.id   AF-A0A1Y1R8J6-F1
#
_cell.length_a   1.000
_cell.length_b   1.000
_cell.length_c   1.000
_cell.angle_alpha   90.00
_cell.angle_beta   90.00
_cell.angle_gamma   90.00
#
_symmetry.space_group_name_H-M   'P 1'
#
loop_
_entity.id
_entity.type
_entity.pdbx_description
1 polymer ?
#
loop_
_entity_poly.entity_id
_entity_poly.type
_entity_poly.pdbx_seq_one_letter_code
_entity_poly.pdbx_strand_id
1 'polypeptide(L)'
;MKIEEYKPYTQIGFDVIDRYRDFIVHFRENLLKNLGDIHGKNRHEHPWFGALNPKEWMVMGAIHQTVHRRQIEAILKELRSGYSRCL
;
A
#
# COMPACT_ATOMS: atom_id res chain seq x y z
N MET A 1 -17.50 -8.44 1.82
CA MET A 1 -16.19 -8.52 2.50
C MET A 1 -16.06 -7.33 3.43
N LYS A 2 -15.80 -7.53 4.73
CA LYS A 2 -15.61 -6.44 5.70
C LYS A 2 -14.12 -6.21 5.97
N ILE A 3 -13.70 -4.95 6.06
CA ILE A 3 -12.27 -4.61 6.22
C ILE A 3 -11.73 -4.97 7.61
N GLU A 4 -12.62 -5.06 8.61
CA GLU A 4 -12.26 -5.34 10.02
C GLU A 4 -11.68 -6.74 10.23
N GLU A 5 -11.97 -7.68 9.32
CA GLU A 5 -11.56 -9.09 9.39
C GLU A 5 -10.09 -9.30 9.02
N TYR A 6 -9.44 -8.30 8.41
CA TYR A 6 -8.06 -8.39 7.94
C TYR A 6 -7.13 -7.58 8.86
N LYS A 7 -6.70 -8.22 9.96
CA LYS A 7 -5.66 -7.66 10.84
C LYS A 7 -4.25 -7.96 10.30
N PRO A 8 -3.25 -7.09 10.53
CA PRO A 8 -1.87 -7.34 10.11
C PRO A 8 -1.33 -8.60 10.79
N TYR A 9 -0.57 -9.40 10.05
CA TYR A 9 0.16 -10.54 10.59
C TYR A 9 1.15 -10.08 11.66
N THR A 10 1.20 -10.80 12.78
CA THR A 10 2.08 -10.48 13.92
C THR A 10 3.49 -11.04 13.77
N GLN A 11 3.70 -11.93 12.80
CA GLN A 11 4.99 -12.50 12.47
C GLN A 11 5.42 -12.00 11.09
N ILE A 12 6.56 -11.32 11.05
CA ILE A 12 7.16 -10.78 9.83
C ILE A 12 8.60 -11.30 9.74
N GLY A 13 8.97 -11.82 8.58
CA GLY A 13 10.35 -12.21 8.29
C GLY A 13 11.28 -11.00 8.22
N PHE A 14 12.55 -11.20 8.55
CA PHE A 14 13.58 -10.16 8.49
C PHE A 14 13.80 -9.60 7.07
N ASP A 15 13.37 -10.34 6.05
CA ASP A 15 13.49 -10.02 4.62
C ASP A 15 12.35 -9.14 4.08
N VAL A 16 11.41 -8.69 4.93
CA VAL A 16 10.20 -7.99 4.48
C VAL A 16 10.49 -6.71 3.68
N ILE A 17 11.57 -6.00 4.03
CA ILE A 17 11.97 -4.77 3.34
C ILE A 17 12.45 -5.11 1.93
N ASP A 18 13.23 -6.18 1.78
CA ASP A 18 13.77 -6.61 0.49
C ASP A 18 12.66 -7.16 -0.40
N ARG A 19 11.78 -8.01 0.13
CA ARG A 19 10.59 -8.48 -0.60
C ARG A 19 9.69 -7.33 -1.06
N TYR A 20 9.52 -6.31 -0.22
CA TYR A 20 8.73 -5.13 -0.60
C TYR A 20 9.42 -4.30 -1.69
N ARG A 21 10.74 -4.15 -1.62
CA ARG A 21 11.53 -3.49 -2.66
C ARG A 21 11.37 -4.21 -4.00
N ASP A 22 11.53 -5.53 -4.00
CA ASP A 22 11.38 -6.35 -5.20
C ASP A 22 9.97 -6.25 -5.76
N PHE A 23 8.95 -6.30 -4.89
CA PHE A 23 7.56 -6.11 -5.30
C PHE A 23 7.34 -4.80 -6.05
N ILE A 24 7.89 -3.67 -5.58
CA ILE A 24 7.74 -2.36 -6.24
C ILE A 24 8.42 -2.33 -7.62
N VAL A 25 9.61 -2.94 -7.74
CA VAL A 25 10.31 -3.05 -9.03
C VAL A 25 9.47 -3.84 -10.03
N HIS A 26 9.05 -5.06 -9.67
CA HIS A 26 8.26 -5.92 -10.54
C HIS A 26 6.88 -5.31 -10.84
N PHE A 27 6.25 -4.63 -9.87
CA PHE A 27 4.99 -3.94 -10.11
C PHE A 27 5.13 -2.86 -11.19
N ARG A 28 6.19 -2.03 -11.11
CA ARG A 28 6.46 -1.00 -12.12
C ARG A 28 6.73 -1.60 -13.49
N GLU A 29 7.56 -2.64 -13.56
CA GLU A 29 7.88 -3.32 -14.82
C GLU A 29 6.64 -3.92 -15.47
N ASN A 30 5.82 -4.62 -14.67
CA ASN A 30 4.56 -5.18 -15.15
C ASN A 30 3.57 -4.09 -15.59
N LEU A 31 3.51 -2.97 -14.88
CA LEU A 31 2.67 -1.85 -15.28
C LEU A 31 3.11 -1.32 -16.65
N LEU A 32 4.40 -1.00 -16.82
CA LEU A 32 4.91 -0.47 -18.09
C LEU A 32 4.79 -1.44 -19.26
N LYS A 33 4.91 -2.75 -18.99
CA LYS A 33 4.79 -3.79 -20.02
C LYS A 33 3.35 -4.02 -20.47
N ASN A 34 2.39 -3.97 -19.54
CA ASN A 34 1.02 -4.41 -19.81
C ASN A 34 0.01 -3.26 -19.91
N LEU A 35 0.33 -2.08 -19.37
CA LEU A 35 -0.54 -0.92 -19.46
C LEU A 35 -0.32 -0.23 -20.81
N GLY A 36 -1.29 -0.36 -21.72
CA GLY A 36 -1.28 0.36 -22.98
C GLY A 36 -1.53 1.86 -22.80
N ASP A 37 -2.70 2.21 -22.26
CA ASP A 37 -3.11 3.60 -22.01
C ASP A 37 -3.66 3.77 -20.59
N ILE A 38 -3.01 4.63 -19.80
CA ILE A 38 -3.45 4.97 -18.45
C ILE A 38 -4.79 5.75 -18.44
N HIS A 39 -5.12 6.41 -19.54
CA HIS A 39 -6.39 7.13 -19.75
C HIS A 39 -7.48 6.26 -20.38
N GLY A 40 -7.22 4.95 -20.51
CA GLY A 40 -8.20 3.98 -20.96
C GLY A 40 -9.50 4.04 -20.13
N LYS A 41 -10.64 3.84 -20.80
CA LYS A 41 -11.97 3.92 -20.16
C LYS A 41 -12.47 2.60 -19.58
N ASN A 42 -11.74 1.49 -19.80
CA ASN A 42 -12.08 0.19 -19.25
C ASN A 42 -12.05 0.25 -17.73
N ARG A 43 -13.06 -0.34 -17.07
CA ARG A 43 -13.17 -0.31 -15.61
C ARG A 43 -13.19 -1.72 -15.06
N HIS A 44 -12.52 -1.93 -13.94
CA HIS A 44 -12.49 -3.20 -13.21
C HIS A 44 -12.92 -2.98 -11.76
N GLU A 45 -13.73 -3.91 -11.25
CA GLU A 45 -14.31 -3.82 -9.91
C GLU A 45 -13.25 -3.93 -8.81
N HIS A 46 -13.25 -2.95 -7.92
CA HIS A 46 -12.56 -3.01 -6.65
C HIS A 46 -13.56 -3.33 -5.52
N PRO A 47 -13.26 -4.27 -4.61
CA PRO A 47 -14.19 -4.74 -3.58
C PRO A 47 -14.85 -3.67 -2.69
N TRP A 48 -14.23 -2.50 -2.56
CA TRP A 48 -14.73 -1.40 -1.71
C TRP A 48 -14.98 -0.08 -2.43
N PHE A 49 -14.41 0.11 -3.62
CA PHE A 49 -14.45 1.40 -4.33
C PHE A 49 -15.24 1.32 -5.64
N GLY A 50 -15.79 0.14 -5.96
CA GLY A 50 -16.49 -0.13 -7.21
C GLY A 50 -15.55 -0.16 -8.40
N ALA A 51 -16.12 0.00 -9.60
CA ALA A 51 -15.38 -0.05 -10.84
C ALA A 51 -14.40 1.12 -11.00
N LEU A 52 -13.11 0.85 -11.11
CA LEU A 52 -12.07 1.87 -11.34
C LEU A 52 -11.42 1.70 -12.71
N ASN A 53 -11.14 2.80 -13.39
CA ASN A 53 -10.30 2.83 -14.59
C ASN A 53 -8.79 2.73 -14.23
N PRO A 54 -7.88 2.54 -15.20
CA PRO A 54 -6.46 2.34 -14.90
C PRO A 54 -5.83 3.49 -14.10
N LYS A 55 -6.13 4.75 -14.46
CA LYS A 55 -5.66 5.92 -13.69
C LYS A 55 -6.20 5.91 -12.27
N GLU A 56 -7.48 5.60 -12.07
CA GLU A 56 -8.12 5.54 -10.75
C GLU A 56 -7.50 4.42 -9.89
N TRP A 57 -7.20 3.26 -10.46
CA TRP A 57 -6.45 2.19 -9.79
C TRP A 57 -5.06 2.68 -9.32
N MET A 58 -4.34 3.42 -10.17
CA MET A 58 -3.03 3.97 -9.82
C MET A 58 -3.12 5.04 -8.72
N VAL A 59 -4.12 5.91 -8.77
CA VAL A 59 -4.38 6.91 -7.73
C VAL A 59 -4.71 6.23 -6.40
N MET A 60 -5.56 5.19 -6.43
CA MET A 60 -5.89 4.41 -5.23
C MET A 60 -4.63 3.80 -4.61
N GLY A 61 -3.75 3.20 -5.42
CA GLY A 61 -2.47 2.68 -4.96
C GLY A 61 -1.59 3.74 -4.29
N ALA A 62 -1.48 4.94 -4.87
CA ALA A 62 -0.71 6.03 -4.29
C ALA A 62 -1.29 6.52 -2.95
N ILE A 63 -2.61 6.66 -2.85
CA ILE A 63 -3.30 7.03 -1.61
C ILE A 63 -3.07 5.96 -0.54
N HIS A 64 -3.23 4.68 -0.90
CA HIS A 64 -3.01 3.55 0.00
C HIS A 64 -1.59 3.57 0.60
N GLN A 65 -0.55 3.77 -0.23
CA GLN A 65 0.83 3.87 0.25
C GLN A 65 1.05 5.09 1.14
N THR A 66 0.42 6.23 0.82
CA THR A 66 0.51 7.45 1.64
C THR A 66 -0.08 7.23 3.03
N VAL A 67 -1.21 6.53 3.13
CA VAL A 67 -1.84 6.19 4.41
C VAL A 67 -0.93 5.30 5.25
N HIS A 68 -0.38 4.22 4.67
CA HIS A 68 0.55 3.33 5.38
C HIS A 68 1.80 4.06 5.86
N ARG A 69 2.34 4.96 5.04
CA ARG A 69 3.51 5.76 5.44
C ARG A 69 3.20 6.62 6.67
N ARG A 70 2.05 7.29 6.70
CA ARG A 70 1.61 8.10 7.85
C ARG A 70 1.39 7.25 9.10
N GLN A 71 0.87 6.03 8.95
CA GLN A 71 0.71 5.10 10.07
C GLN A 71 2.07 4.69 10.67
N ILE A 72 3.06 4.37 9.83
CA ILE A 72 4.42 4.06 10.28
C ILE A 72 5.03 5.26 11.01
N GLU A 73 4.86 6.47 10.49
CA GLU A 73 5.37 7.69 11.13
C GLU A 73 4.71 7.96 12.49
N ALA A 74 3.40 7.72 12.61
CA ALA A 74 2.69 7.83 13.88
C ALA A 74 3.22 6.82 14.92
N ILE A 75 3.40 5.54 14.53
CA ILE A 75 3.97 4.49 15.39
C ILE A 75 5.38 4.90 15.86
N LEU A 76 6.24 5.35 14.93
CA LEU A 76 7.59 5.79 15.28
C LEU A 76 7.58 6.98 16.26
N LYS A 77 6.65 7.93 16.08
CA LYS A 77 6.48 9.06 17.00
C LYS A 77 6.07 8.59 18.39
N GLU A 78 5.11 7.67 18.49
CA GLU A 78 4.65 7.11 19.76
C GLU A 78 5.76 6.36 20.48
N LEU A 79 6.48 5.46 19.78
CA LEU A 79 7.61 4.71 20.35
C LEU A 79 8.72 5.63 20.89
N ARG A 80 9.05 6.71 20.16
CA ARG A 80 10.01 7.73 20.62
C ARG A 80 9.51 8.48 21.85
N SER A 81 8.23 8.88 21.87
CA SER A 81 7.63 9.60 23.00
C SER A 81 7.45 8.74 24.26
N GLY A 82 7.29 7.43 24.10
CA GLY A 82 7.27 6.46 25.19
C GLY A 82 8.65 6.29 25.81
N TYR A 83 9.70 6.26 24.98
CA TYR A 83 11.09 6.25 25.44
C TYR A 83 11.47 7.49 26.26
N SER A 84 11.00 8.68 25.87
CA SER A 84 11.24 9.92 26.63
C SER A 84 10.42 10.06 27.92
N ARG A 85 9.41 9.22 28.15
CA ARG A 85 8.61 9.20 29.39
C ARG A 85 9.14 8.23 30.46
N CYS A 86 10.13 7.42 30.11
CA CYS A 86 10.76 6.44 31.00
C CYS A 86 12.13 6.92 31.54
N LEU A 87 12.53 8.15 31.19
CA LEU A 87 13.70 8.88 31.70
C LEU A 87 13.21 10.10 32.48
#